data_AF-A0A0J7N7R9-F1
#
_entry.id   AF-A0A0J7N7R9-F1
#
_cell.length_a   1.000
_cell.length_b   1.000
_cell.length_c   1.000
_cell.angle_alpha   90.00
_cell.angle_beta   90.00
_cell.angle_gamma   90.00
#
_symmetry.space_group_name_H-M   'P 1'
#
loop_
_entity.id
_entity.type
_entity.pdbx_description
1 polymer ?
#
loop_
_entity_poly.entity_id
_entity_poly.type
_entity_poly.pdbx_seq_one_letter_code
_entity_poly.pdbx_strand_id
1 'polypeptide(L)'
;MIVKWDCLRGKLVKIRQFFLRCLAKAYQMENFIQLQNFIKSVLVVALSEEIWLNENNVLLQSEIHLRDINNIIKGVTIEEQPVEDTYNCDEEIDILHEETDWTSWAEKVFHEALEIARISGNSNVVNAFYNMEAAKKIKSHVICTIMDRHYAFIFPKQQGNYHVIICRS
;
A
#
# COMPACT_ATOMS: atom_id res chain seq x y z
N MET A 1 12.98 -2.36 2.61
CA MET A 1 12.38 -3.62 2.12
C MET A 1 11.09 -3.89 2.90
N ILE A 2 9.95 -4.14 2.23
CA ILE A 2 8.63 -4.27 2.90
C ILE A 2 8.59 -5.40 3.94
N VAL A 3 9.41 -6.44 3.73
CA VAL A 3 9.61 -7.55 4.69
C VAL A 3 10.10 -7.06 6.06
N LYS A 4 10.69 -5.86 6.14
CA LYS A 4 11.15 -5.20 7.37
C LYS A 4 10.10 -4.29 8.02
N TRP A 5 8.84 -4.30 7.57
CA TRP A 5 7.81 -3.47 8.18
C TRP A 5 7.34 -4.05 9.51
N ASP A 6 7.69 -3.39 10.62
CA ASP A 6 7.31 -3.82 11.96
C ASP A 6 5.80 -3.95 12.18
N CYS A 7 5.00 -3.12 11.51
CA CYS A 7 3.54 -3.21 11.57
C CYS A 7 2.97 -4.53 11.01
N LEU A 8 3.77 -5.28 10.24
CA LEU A 8 3.43 -6.61 9.73
C LEU A 8 4.13 -7.74 10.51
N ARG A 9 5.02 -7.41 11.47
CA ARG A 9 5.69 -8.38 12.33
C ARG A 9 4.69 -9.04 13.27
N GLY A 10 4.78 -10.36 13.45
CA GLY A 10 3.84 -11.13 14.27
C GLY A 10 2.43 -11.30 13.69
N LYS A 11 2.13 -10.70 12.52
CA LYS A 11 0.87 -10.97 11.80
C LYS A 11 0.94 -12.34 11.11
N LEU A 12 -0.24 -12.93 10.89
CA LEU A 12 -0.35 -14.19 10.15
C LEU A 12 0.32 -14.07 8.78
N VAL A 13 1.03 -15.14 8.38
CA VAL A 13 1.75 -15.20 7.09
C VAL A 13 0.86 -14.80 5.92
N LYS A 14 -0.41 -15.23 5.91
CA LYS A 14 -1.38 -14.86 4.86
C LYS A 14 -1.61 -13.34 4.74
N ILE A 15 -1.66 -12.63 5.87
CA ILE A 15 -1.84 -11.16 5.89
C ILE A 15 -0.58 -10.48 5.35
N ARG A 16 0.59 -10.94 5.79
CA ARG A 16 1.88 -10.45 5.28
C ARG A 16 1.99 -10.65 3.76
N GLN A 17 1.72 -11.86 3.29
CA GLN A 17 1.73 -12.21 1.87
C GLN A 17 0.72 -11.40 1.07
N PHE A 18 -0.46 -11.11 1.62
CA PHE A 18 -1.43 -10.23 0.97
C PHE A 18 -0.84 -8.86 0.68
N PHE A 19 -0.30 -8.16 1.69
CA PHE A 19 0.29 -6.83 1.49
C PHE A 19 1.51 -6.88 0.57
N LEU A 20 2.38 -7.88 0.72
CA LEU A 20 3.54 -8.05 -0.15
C LEU A 20 3.13 -8.25 -1.62
N ARG A 21 2.11 -9.07 -1.90
CA ARG A 21 1.59 -9.30 -3.26
C ARG A 21 0.94 -8.06 -3.85
N CYS A 22 0.21 -7.30 -3.03
CA CYS A 22 -0.35 -6.02 -3.47
C CYS A 22 0.76 -5.09 -3.92
N LEU A 23 1.80 -4.93 -3.11
CA LEU A 23 2.90 -4.04 -3.42
C LEU A 23 3.69 -4.51 -4.64
N ALA A 24 4.05 -5.79 -4.70
CA ALA A 24 4.70 -6.37 -5.88
C ALA A 24 3.89 -6.11 -7.15
N LYS A 25 2.56 -6.24 -7.10
CA LYS A 25 1.69 -5.98 -8.24
C LYS A 25 1.63 -4.49 -8.59
N ALA A 26 1.56 -3.60 -7.61
CA ALA A 26 1.60 -2.15 -7.82
C ALA A 26 2.87 -1.72 -8.57
N TYR A 27 4.04 -2.28 -8.22
CA TYR A 27 5.32 -2.02 -8.92
C TYR A 27 5.36 -2.51 -10.38
N GLN A 28 4.42 -3.36 -10.79
CA GLN A 28 4.30 -3.88 -12.15
C GLN A 28 3.23 -3.16 -12.97
N MET A 29 2.42 -2.29 -12.37
CA MET A 29 1.39 -1.55 -13.10
C MET A 29 2.05 -0.42 -13.89
N GLU A 30 1.77 -0.33 -15.19
CA GLU A 30 2.31 0.73 -16.06
C GLU A 30 1.36 1.93 -16.15
N ASN A 31 0.06 1.70 -15.99
CA ASN A 31 -0.97 2.71 -16.07
C ASN A 31 -1.17 3.39 -14.70
N PHE A 32 -0.91 4.69 -14.63
CA PHE A 32 -1.02 5.47 -13.40
C PHE A 32 -2.44 5.49 -12.81
N ILE A 33 -3.48 5.59 -13.64
CA ILE A 33 -4.88 5.59 -13.18
C ILE A 33 -5.22 4.24 -12.54
N GLN A 34 -4.79 3.14 -13.16
CA GLN A 34 -4.98 1.80 -12.61
C GLN A 34 -4.21 1.62 -11.29
N LEU A 35 -2.96 2.09 -11.23
CA LEU A 35 -2.15 2.08 -10.02
C LEU A 35 -2.84 2.86 -8.89
N GLN A 36 -3.31 4.09 -9.17
CA GLN A 36 -4.01 4.93 -8.20
C GLN A 36 -5.24 4.21 -7.63
N ASN A 37 -6.10 3.67 -8.51
CA ASN A 37 -7.30 2.95 -8.10
C ASN A 37 -6.98 1.69 -7.29
N PHE A 38 -5.92 0.99 -7.67
CA PHE A 38 -5.46 -0.21 -6.98
C PHE A 38 -4.92 0.12 -5.58
N ILE A 39 -4.03 1.11 -5.45
CA ILE A 39 -3.51 1.55 -4.15
C ILE A 39 -4.63 2.06 -3.26
N LYS A 40 -5.57 2.85 -3.80
CA LYS A 40 -6.75 3.29 -3.07
C LYS A 40 -7.56 2.10 -2.53
N SER A 41 -7.78 1.07 -3.35
CA SER A 41 -8.47 -0.15 -2.92
C SER A 41 -7.73 -0.86 -1.78
N VAL A 42 -6.40 -0.99 -1.88
CA VAL A 42 -5.57 -1.60 -0.82
C VAL A 42 -5.66 -0.80 0.48
N LEU A 43 -5.66 0.53 0.39
CA LEU A 43 -5.81 1.41 1.54
C LEU A 43 -7.21 1.27 2.18
N VAL A 44 -8.28 1.20 1.39
CA VAL A 44 -9.64 0.97 1.93
C VAL A 44 -9.68 -0.33 2.73
N VAL A 45 -9.13 -1.43 2.20
CA VAL A 45 -9.06 -2.71 2.92
C VAL A 45 -8.21 -2.63 4.18
N ALA A 46 -7.09 -1.89 4.16
CA ALA A 46 -6.23 -1.75 5.33
C ALA A 46 -6.81 -0.82 6.42
N LEU A 47 -7.71 0.10 6.04
CA LEU A 47 -8.29 1.11 6.94
C LEU A 47 -9.68 0.73 7.47
N SER A 48 -10.39 -0.19 6.83
CA SER A 48 -11.69 -0.67 7.30
C SER A 48 -11.54 -1.71 8.41
N GLU A 49 -12.15 -1.46 9.57
CA GLU A 49 -12.17 -2.39 10.71
C GLU A 49 -13.07 -3.60 10.48
N GLU A 50 -14.07 -3.44 9.61
CA GLU A 50 -15.12 -4.42 9.35
C GLU A 50 -15.15 -4.83 7.87
N ILE A 51 -15.66 -6.02 7.61
CA ILE A 51 -15.79 -6.60 6.27
C ILE A 51 -17.10 -7.38 6.13
N TRP A 52 -17.40 -7.89 4.93
CA TRP A 52 -18.59 -8.67 4.60
C TRP A 52 -19.85 -7.84 4.33
N LEU A 53 -20.99 -8.28 4.85
CA LEU A 53 -22.30 -7.68 4.64
C LEU A 53 -22.66 -6.79 5.83
N ASN A 54 -23.33 -5.67 5.56
CA ASN A 54 -23.95 -4.86 6.59
C ASN A 54 -25.32 -5.44 7.02
N GLU A 55 -25.97 -4.77 7.97
CA GLU A 55 -27.31 -5.12 8.48
C GLU A 55 -28.40 -5.19 7.38
N ASN A 56 -28.23 -4.43 6.29
CA ASN A 56 -29.13 -4.41 5.14
C ASN A 56 -28.79 -5.49 4.10
N ASN A 57 -27.89 -6.43 4.40
CA ASN A 57 -27.43 -7.48 3.50
C ASN A 57 -26.73 -6.92 2.23
N VAL A 58 -26.13 -5.74 2.33
CA VAL A 58 -25.33 -5.09 1.28
C VAL A 58 -23.85 -5.29 1.57
N LEU A 59 -23.05 -5.59 0.53
CA LEU A 59 -21.60 -5.73 0.67
C LEU A 59 -20.96 -4.40 1.08
N LEU A 60 -20.10 -4.46 2.09
CA LEU A 60 -19.25 -3.34 2.48
C LEU A 60 -18.20 -3.06 1.40
N GLN A 61 -17.77 -1.80 1.31
CA GLN A 61 -16.75 -1.40 0.35
C GLN A 61 -15.43 -2.17 0.57
N SER A 62 -15.07 -2.43 1.83
CA SER A 62 -13.91 -3.25 2.18
C SER A 62 -13.95 -4.65 1.56
N GLU A 63 -15.12 -5.30 1.54
CA GLU A 63 -15.29 -6.61 0.93
C GLU A 63 -15.24 -6.55 -0.60
N ILE A 64 -15.85 -5.53 -1.20
CA ILE A 64 -15.79 -5.31 -2.66
C ILE A 64 -14.34 -5.11 -3.10
N HIS A 65 -13.63 -4.18 -2.47
CA HIS A 65 -12.22 -3.92 -2.76
C HIS A 65 -11.33 -5.13 -2.47
N LEU A 66 -11.59 -5.89 -1.40
CA LEU A 66 -10.81 -7.10 -1.11
C LEU A 66 -10.96 -8.14 -2.22
N ARG A 67 -12.17 -8.36 -2.75
CA ARG A 67 -12.40 -9.27 -3.88
C ARG A 67 -11.66 -8.81 -5.13
N ASP A 68 -11.74 -7.53 -5.44
CA ASP A 68 -11.08 -6.94 -6.61
C ASP A 68 -9.56 -7.08 -6.51
N ILE A 69 -8.98 -6.76 -5.35
CA ILE A 69 -7.55 -6.93 -5.09
C ILE A 69 -7.15 -8.39 -5.27
N ASN A 70 -7.88 -9.32 -4.66
CA ASN A 70 -7.58 -10.75 -4.75
C ASN A 70 -7.60 -11.27 -6.19
N ASN A 71 -8.48 -10.72 -7.04
CA ASN A 71 -8.50 -11.03 -8.46
C ASN A 71 -7.26 -10.47 -9.18
N ILE A 72 -6.82 -9.26 -8.83
CA ILE A 72 -5.67 -8.58 -9.44
C ILE A 72 -4.34 -9.21 -9.05
N ILE A 73 -4.19 -9.63 -7.79
CA ILE A 73 -2.95 -10.25 -7.26
C ILE A 73 -2.91 -11.77 -7.49
N LYS A 74 -3.94 -12.35 -8.10
CA LYS A 74 -3.98 -13.77 -8.43
C LYS A 74 -2.80 -14.13 -9.34
N GLY A 75 -2.02 -15.13 -8.94
CA GLY A 75 -0.83 -15.57 -9.68
C GLY A 75 0.45 -14.78 -9.37
N VAL A 76 0.41 -13.78 -8.48
CA VAL A 76 1.64 -13.14 -7.97
C VAL A 76 2.29 -14.08 -6.95
N THR A 77 3.38 -14.73 -7.35
CA THR A 77 4.22 -15.55 -6.48
C THR A 77 5.28 -14.66 -5.81
N ILE A 78 5.44 -14.83 -4.51
CA ILE A 78 6.53 -14.22 -3.74
C ILE A 78 7.22 -15.37 -3.04
N GLU A 79 8.48 -15.58 -3.39
CA GLU A 79 9.33 -16.55 -2.70
C GLU A 79 9.67 -15.98 -1.33
N GLU A 80 9.05 -16.53 -0.27
CA GLU A 80 9.45 -16.21 1.10
C GLU A 80 10.73 -16.97 1.41
N GLN A 81 11.86 -16.27 1.43
CA GLN A 81 13.04 -16.79 2.12
C GLN A 81 12.76 -16.81 3.63
N PRO A 82 13.07 -17.90 4.35
CA PRO A 82 12.98 -17.91 5.80
C PRO A 82 13.97 -16.87 6.34
N VAL A 83 13.44 -15.77 6.85
CA VAL A 83 14.26 -14.73 7.47
C VAL A 83 14.53 -15.19 8.90
N GLU A 84 15.76 -15.58 9.21
CA GLU A 84 16.20 -15.69 10.60
C GLU A 84 16.08 -14.29 11.24
N ASP A 85 15.31 -14.19 12.32
CA ASP A 85 14.93 -12.96 13.03
C ASP A 85 16.12 -12.32 13.79
N THR A 86 17.26 -12.11 13.12
CA THR A 86 18.46 -11.50 13.71
C THR A 86 18.89 -10.28 12.92
N TYR A 87 18.10 -9.20 12.94
CA TYR A 87 18.52 -7.94 12.35
C TYR A 87 18.17 -6.76 13.26
N ASN A 88 19.24 -6.02 13.58
CA ASN A 88 19.24 -4.80 14.36
C ASN A 88 18.34 -3.74 13.72
N CYS A 89 17.58 -3.06 14.59
CA CYS A 89 16.75 -1.91 14.26
C CYS A 89 17.60 -0.78 13.70
N ASP A 90 17.35 -0.39 12.45
CA ASP A 90 17.75 0.93 11.97
C ASP A 90 16.52 1.67 11.44
N GLU A 91 16.24 2.73 12.20
CA GLU A 91 15.72 4.05 11.83
C GLU A 91 14.29 4.13 11.26
N GLU A 92 13.39 4.66 12.11
CA GLU A 92 12.30 5.52 11.66
C GLU A 92 12.89 6.58 10.74
N ILE A 93 12.70 6.39 9.43
CA ILE A 93 13.03 7.43 8.48
C ILE A 93 11.95 8.49 8.64
N ASP A 94 12.21 9.46 9.51
CA ASP A 94 11.46 10.71 9.62
C ASP A 94 11.80 11.54 8.38
N ILE A 95 11.19 11.17 7.24
CA ILE A 95 11.39 11.90 6.00
C ILE A 95 10.60 13.20 6.12
N LEU A 96 11.29 14.24 6.62
CA LEU A 96 10.95 15.65 6.42
C LEU A 96 10.86 15.91 4.90
N HIS A 97 9.72 15.56 4.31
CA HIS A 97 9.42 15.93 2.93
C HIS A 97 9.00 17.40 2.92
N GLU A 98 9.72 18.22 2.18
CA GLU A 98 9.14 19.45 1.63
C GLU A 98 7.84 19.07 0.91
N GLU A 99 6.77 19.84 1.12
CA GLU A 99 5.48 19.63 0.48
C GLU A 99 5.67 19.66 -1.05
N THR A 100 5.70 18.48 -1.66
CA THR A 100 5.71 18.31 -3.11
C THR A 100 4.29 18.01 -3.58
N ASP A 101 4.01 18.21 -4.87
CA ASP A 101 2.71 17.87 -5.46
C ASP A 101 2.31 16.40 -5.21
N TRP A 102 3.30 15.51 -5.04
CA TRP A 102 3.11 14.09 -4.78
C TRP A 102 2.69 13.77 -3.36
N THR A 103 3.24 14.46 -2.35
CA THR A 103 2.81 14.27 -0.96
C THR A 103 1.35 14.69 -0.80
N SER A 104 0.94 15.77 -1.47
CA SER A 104 -0.45 16.23 -1.50
C SER A 104 -1.37 15.24 -2.21
N TRP A 105 -0.93 14.65 -3.33
CA TRP A 105 -1.66 13.59 -4.00
C TRP A 105 -1.79 12.32 -3.14
N ALA A 106 -0.70 11.91 -2.48
CA ALA A 106 -0.66 10.77 -1.58
C ALA A 106 -1.66 10.93 -0.43
N GLU A 107 -1.65 12.12 0.19
CA GLU A 107 -2.56 12.46 1.27
C GLU A 107 -4.00 12.46 0.80
N LYS A 108 -4.28 13.00 -0.39
CA LYS A 108 -5.61 12.97 -0.99
C LYS A 108 -6.10 11.54 -1.19
N VAL A 109 -5.29 10.66 -1.79
CA VAL A 109 -5.66 9.25 -2.00
C VAL A 109 -5.91 8.54 -0.67
N PHE A 110 -5.05 8.82 0.33
CA PHE A 110 -5.20 8.27 1.67
C PHE A 110 -6.48 8.74 2.37
N HIS A 111 -6.79 10.04 2.34
CA HIS A 111 -8.01 10.60 2.91
C HIS A 111 -9.27 10.09 2.20
N GLU A 112 -9.25 9.97 0.87
CA GLU A 112 -10.37 9.38 0.14
C GLU A 112 -10.63 7.93 0.56
N ALA A 113 -9.57 7.13 0.71
CA ALA A 113 -9.67 5.75 1.18
C ALA A 113 -10.17 5.67 2.62
N LEU A 114 -9.68 6.56 3.49
CA LEU A 114 -10.09 6.65 4.89
C LEU A 114 -11.58 7.00 5.02
N GLU A 115 -12.06 7.95 4.21
CA GLU A 115 -13.48 8.34 4.26
C GLU A 115 -14.38 7.19 3.76
N ILE A 116 -13.98 6.49 2.69
CA ILE A 116 -14.69 5.28 2.25
C ILE A 116 -14.73 4.23 3.37
N ALA A 117 -13.60 3.99 4.04
CA ALA A 117 -13.51 3.03 5.13
C ALA A 117 -14.41 3.40 6.31
N ARG A 118 -14.46 4.69 6.66
CA ARG A 118 -15.28 5.24 7.77
C ARG A 118 -16.77 5.13 7.50
N ILE A 119 -17.20 5.38 6.26
CA ILE A 119 -18.62 5.25 5.86
C ILE A 119 -19.05 3.77 5.82
N SER A 120 -18.10 2.85 5.65
CA SER A 120 -18.36 1.41 5.48
C SER A 120 -18.45 0.62 6.80
N GLY A 121 -18.94 1.24 7.87
CA GLY A 121 -19.20 0.56 9.15
C GLY A 121 -20.58 -0.11 9.21
N ASN A 122 -20.76 -1.01 10.18
CA ASN A 122 -21.95 -1.79 10.54
C ASN A 122 -21.97 -3.24 10.02
N SER A 123 -20.85 -3.96 10.12
CA SER A 123 -20.83 -5.43 10.04
C SER A 123 -20.34 -6.08 11.33
N ASN A 124 -20.83 -7.28 11.61
CA ASN A 124 -20.38 -8.10 12.74
C ASN A 124 -19.09 -8.88 12.46
N VAL A 125 -18.48 -8.71 11.27
CA VAL A 125 -17.28 -9.44 10.87
C VAL A 125 -16.07 -8.51 10.89
N VAL A 126 -15.13 -8.80 11.78
CA VAL A 126 -13.86 -8.07 11.89
C VAL A 126 -12.96 -8.35 10.67
N ASN A 127 -12.41 -7.30 10.08
CA ASN A 127 -11.48 -7.40 8.98
C ASN A 127 -10.08 -7.80 9.45
N ALA A 128 -9.63 -8.99 9.08
CA ALA A 128 -8.29 -9.49 9.42
C ALA A 128 -7.15 -8.68 8.78
N PHE A 129 -7.41 -7.92 7.71
CA PHE A 129 -6.44 -7.09 7.01
C PHE A 129 -6.37 -5.66 7.55
N TYR A 130 -7.23 -5.29 8.50
CA TYR A 130 -7.18 -3.98 9.16
C TYR A 130 -5.81 -3.75 9.81
N ASN A 131 -5.12 -2.71 9.38
CA ASN A 131 -3.83 -2.29 9.90
C ASN A 131 -3.52 -0.84 9.52
N MET A 132 -3.90 0.09 10.40
CA MET A 132 -3.65 1.53 10.24
C MET A 132 -2.17 1.86 9.97
N GLU A 133 -1.25 1.19 10.67
CA GLU A 133 0.20 1.43 10.51
C GLU A 133 0.71 0.93 9.16
N ALA A 134 0.19 -0.20 8.66
CA ALA A 134 0.49 -0.64 7.29
C ALA A 134 -0.04 0.35 6.26
N ALA A 135 -1.24 0.90 6.45
CA ALA A 135 -1.81 1.90 5.56
C ALA A 135 -0.95 3.18 5.52
N LYS A 136 -0.47 3.67 6.67
CA LYS A 136 0.48 4.80 6.75
C LYS A 136 1.81 4.50 6.07
N LYS A 137 2.35 3.27 6.20
CA LYS A 137 3.58 2.87 5.48
C LYS A 137 3.37 2.75 3.98
N ILE A 138 2.20 2.31 3.52
CA ILE A 138 1.85 2.34 2.08
C ILE A 138 1.79 3.79 1.58
N LYS A 139 1.18 4.69 2.35
CA LYS A 139 1.15 6.12 2.02
C LYS A 139 2.55 6.73 1.87
N SER A 140 3.40 6.53 2.88
CA SER A 140 4.73 7.17 2.93
C SER A 140 5.74 6.54 1.96
N HIS A 141 5.85 5.21 1.93
CA HIS A 141 6.90 4.56 1.15
C HIS A 141 6.48 4.23 -0.28
N VAL A 142 5.27 3.71 -0.45
CA VAL A 142 4.89 3.06 -1.71
C VAL A 142 4.42 4.09 -2.72
N ILE A 143 3.57 5.03 -2.28
CA ILE A 143 3.13 6.11 -3.14
C ILE A 143 4.31 6.97 -3.59
N CYS A 144 5.21 7.38 -2.68
CA CYS A 144 6.36 8.21 -3.06
C CYS A 144 7.32 7.46 -4.01
N THR A 145 7.69 6.21 -3.68
CA THR A 145 8.70 5.47 -4.46
C THR A 145 8.19 5.00 -5.83
N ILE A 146 6.92 4.55 -5.92
CA ILE A 146 6.36 4.08 -7.20
C ILE A 146 6.20 5.27 -8.18
N MET A 147 5.88 6.46 -7.66
CA MET A 147 5.69 7.65 -8.48
C MET A 147 6.98 8.20 -9.07
N ASP A 148 8.08 8.18 -8.33
CA ASP A 148 9.41 8.52 -8.85
C ASP A 148 9.76 7.67 -10.08
N ARG A 149 9.36 6.39 -10.08
CA ARG A 149 9.59 5.48 -11.20
C ARG A 149 8.70 5.78 -12.41
N HIS A 150 7.41 6.05 -12.21
CA HIS A 150 6.51 6.37 -13.33
C HIS A 150 6.87 7.69 -14.02
N TYR A 151 7.28 8.71 -13.26
CA TYR A 151 7.65 10.00 -13.84
C TYR A 151 9.02 9.98 -14.52
N ALA A 152 9.97 9.16 -14.03
CA ALA A 152 11.22 8.91 -14.73
C ALA A 152 11.03 8.29 -16.12
N PHE A 153 9.92 7.57 -16.34
CA PHE A 153 9.57 6.99 -17.64
C PHE A 153 8.78 7.93 -18.56
N ILE A 154 7.98 8.85 -18.00
CA ILE A 154 7.14 9.77 -18.81
C ILE A 154 7.92 11.01 -19.28
N PHE A 155 8.97 11.41 -18.56
CA PHE A 155 9.88 12.48 -18.99
C PHE A 155 11.27 11.94 -19.28
N PRO A 156 11.63 11.61 -20.55
CA PRO A 156 13.03 11.47 -20.90
C PRO A 156 13.67 12.85 -20.72
N LYS A 157 14.43 13.00 -19.62
CA LYS A 157 15.12 14.25 -19.27
C LYS A 157 15.90 14.78 -20.49
N GLN A 158 15.51 15.97 -20.96
CA GLN A 158 16.47 16.82 -21.65
C GLN A 158 17.64 17.09 -20.70
N GLN A 159 18.83 17.05 -21.28
CA GLN A 159 20.13 17.05 -20.62
C GLN A 159 20.28 18.16 -19.58
N GLY A 160 20.92 17.84 -18.46
CA GLY A 160 21.42 18.82 -17.51
C GLY A 160 21.52 18.27 -16.10
N ASN A 161 22.69 17.72 -15.77
CA ASN A 161 23.24 17.44 -14.43
C ASN A 161 22.25 17.27 -13.27
N TYR A 162 22.11 16.02 -12.80
CA TYR A 162 21.72 15.78 -11.41
C TYR A 162 22.65 14.76 -10.77
N HIS A 163 23.05 15.09 -9.53
CA HIS A 163 23.58 14.13 -8.58
C HIS A 163 22.62 12.95 -8.49
N VAL A 164 23.13 11.77 -8.84
CA VAL A 164 22.48 10.51 -8.57
C VAL A 164 22.53 10.31 -7.06
N ILE A 165 21.42 10.56 -6.36
CA ILE A 165 21.24 10.00 -5.02
C ILE A 165 21.00 8.51 -5.24
N ILE A 166 22.08 7.75 -5.22
CA ILE A 166 22.03 6.30 -5.15
C ILE A 166 21.56 5.98 -3.72
N CYS A 167 20.28 5.69 -3.55
CA CYS A 167 19.81 4.95 -2.38
C CYS A 167 20.45 3.56 -2.45
N ARG A 168 21.65 3.43 -1.86
CA ARG A 168 22.29 2.12 -1.65
C ARG A 168 21.53 1.39 -0.55
N SER A 169 21.27 0.13 -0.86
CA SER A 169 20.68 -0.90 0.01
C SER A 169 21.60 -1.28 1.15
#